data_AF-A0A9E4A8C6-F1
#
_entry.id   AF-A0A9E4A8C6-F1
#
_cell.length_a   1.000
_cell.length_b   1.000
_cell.length_c   1.000
_cell.angle_alpha   90.00
_cell.angle_beta   90.00
_cell.angle_gamma   90.00
#
_symmetry.space_group_name_H-M   'P 1'
#
loop_
_entity.id
_entity.type
_entity.pdbx_description
1 polymer ?
#
loop_
_entity_poly.entity_id
_entity_poly.type
_entity_poly.pdbx_seq_one_letter_code
_entity_poly.pdbx_strand_id
1 'polypeptide(L)'
;MRTFDPVSLYYITHIDNLPSILDKGIPAHAKIEELNISSTPIYNPEIVRNRKEKSTPDGKSLWDYANLYFQPRNPMMYCLVHQKEKEDLVVIGVLKGVLQEQDVVITDGNAANDPTRFYSQPEGLAVLYEQRTVIQSDWWKEGDGSKRKIMAECLVPGQVKREYIHSLFVANDTTRDRVRGIVGNRQIPVIPEPHRFFQPESKAQIGDNISLIDGDMFFSTMQTLTISVNLRGVMGKGLASRAKYQFPDVYVIYQDVCRAQKITARKPYLYKRETSLDQELADPSLPLSTPNAVKWFLLFATKRHWRENSRLDDIEGGLDWVKGNFEKEGIQSLAMPALGCGLGNLDWADVGPLMCRYLHGLGIQVAIYLPREHKIDPQYLTESYLLAHQEI
;
A
#
# COMPACT_ATOMS: atom_id res chain seq x y z
N MET A 1 -10.75 11.90 -13.99
CA MET A 1 -11.18 10.50 -14.27
C MET A 1 -10.18 9.93 -15.26
N ARG A 2 -9.27 9.05 -14.81
CA ARG A 2 -8.36 8.35 -15.73
C ARG A 2 -9.23 7.39 -16.57
N THR A 3 -9.29 7.61 -17.87
CA THR A 3 -9.87 6.66 -18.83
C THR A 3 -9.13 5.33 -18.70
N PHE A 4 -9.87 4.24 -18.48
CA PHE A 4 -9.32 2.88 -18.44
C PHE A 4 -8.72 2.55 -19.80
N ASP A 5 -7.40 2.60 -19.93
CA ASP A 5 -6.66 1.97 -21.03
C ASP A 5 -6.20 0.58 -20.56
N PRO A 6 -6.58 -0.52 -21.25
CA PRO A 6 -6.47 -1.86 -20.67
C PRO A 6 -5.03 -2.38 -20.74
N VAL A 7 -4.48 -2.57 -19.54
CA VAL A 7 -3.56 -3.64 -19.14
C VAL A 7 -2.14 -3.59 -19.70
N SER A 8 -1.27 -2.81 -19.05
CA SER A 8 0.11 -3.28 -18.89
C SER A 8 0.09 -4.48 -17.95
N LEU A 9 0.87 -5.51 -18.29
CA LEU A 9 1.05 -6.68 -17.43
C LEU A 9 2.36 -6.54 -16.66
N TYR A 10 2.44 -7.16 -15.49
CA TYR A 10 3.55 -6.94 -14.59
C TYR A 10 4.14 -8.23 -14.07
N TYR A 11 5.46 -8.33 -14.05
CA TYR A 11 6.18 -9.41 -13.40
C TYR A 11 6.96 -8.87 -12.21
N ILE A 12 6.86 -9.52 -11.06
CA ILE A 12 7.59 -9.13 -9.85
C ILE A 12 8.79 -10.07 -9.73
N THR A 13 9.98 -9.53 -9.47
CA THR A 13 11.20 -10.34 -9.37
C THR A 13 12.26 -9.69 -8.48
N HIS A 14 13.32 -10.44 -8.19
CA HIS A 14 14.52 -9.93 -7.52
C HIS A 14 15.47 -9.27 -8.53
N ILE A 15 16.18 -8.24 -8.11
CA ILE A 15 17.14 -7.49 -8.95
C ILE A 15 18.19 -8.41 -9.61
N ASP A 16 18.66 -9.43 -8.90
CA ASP A 16 19.65 -10.40 -9.40
C ASP A 16 19.15 -11.25 -10.58
N ASN A 17 17.83 -11.35 -10.78
CA ASN A 17 17.26 -12.09 -11.90
C ASN A 17 17.25 -11.27 -13.20
N LEU A 18 17.43 -9.95 -13.10
CA LEU A 18 17.34 -9.04 -14.25
C LEU A 18 18.29 -9.40 -15.40
N PRO A 19 19.59 -9.74 -15.19
CA PRO A 19 20.47 -10.09 -16.31
C PRO A 19 19.89 -11.21 -17.18
N SER A 20 19.47 -12.32 -16.56
CA SER A 20 18.88 -13.44 -17.30
C SER A 20 17.54 -13.07 -17.94
N ILE A 21 16.70 -12.29 -17.25
CA ILE A 21 15.39 -11.89 -17.79
C ILE A 21 15.53 -10.95 -18.99
N LEU A 22 16.45 -9.99 -18.93
CA LEU A 22 16.71 -9.05 -20.02
C LEU A 22 17.30 -9.76 -21.25
N ASP A 23 18.06 -10.83 -21.05
CA ASP A 23 18.67 -11.59 -22.14
C ASP A 23 17.73 -12.64 -22.74
N LYS A 24 17.00 -13.38 -21.90
CA LYS A 24 16.23 -14.56 -22.32
C LYS A 24 14.72 -14.32 -22.35
N GLY A 25 14.20 -13.32 -21.63
CA GLY A 25 12.77 -13.15 -21.35
C GLY A 25 12.38 -13.69 -19.97
N ILE A 26 11.09 -13.70 -19.65
CA ILE A 26 10.58 -14.14 -18.32
C ILE A 26 10.15 -15.61 -18.42
N PRO A 27 10.94 -16.57 -17.91
CA PRO A 27 10.63 -18.00 -18.03
C PRO A 27 9.54 -18.44 -17.04
N ALA A 28 8.78 -19.47 -17.44
CA ALA A 28 8.02 -20.30 -16.51
C ALA A 28 8.98 -21.08 -15.60
N HIS A 29 8.50 -21.53 -14.44
CA HIS A 29 9.33 -22.28 -13.50
C HIS A 29 9.89 -23.58 -14.11
N ALA A 30 9.10 -24.29 -14.92
CA ALA A 30 9.57 -25.46 -15.67
C ALA A 30 10.83 -25.17 -16.51
N LYS A 31 10.85 -24.02 -17.19
CA LYS A 31 12.01 -23.60 -18.01
C LYS A 31 13.22 -23.16 -17.20
N ILE A 32 13.01 -22.63 -15.99
CA ILE A 32 14.13 -22.29 -15.09
C ILE A 32 14.89 -23.56 -14.72
N GLU A 33 14.16 -24.63 -14.39
CA GLU A 33 14.74 -25.94 -14.06
C GLU A 33 15.38 -26.60 -15.30
N GLU A 34 14.67 -26.62 -16.43
CA GLU A 34 15.16 -27.21 -17.69
C GLU A 34 16.48 -26.57 -18.17
N LEU A 35 16.57 -25.25 -18.10
CA LEU A 35 17.72 -24.48 -18.60
C LEU A 35 18.76 -24.18 -17.52
N ASN A 36 18.58 -24.71 -16.31
CA ASN A 36 19.43 -24.49 -15.13
C ASN A 36 19.75 -23.00 -14.91
N ILE A 37 18.73 -22.15 -15.02
CA ILE A 37 18.88 -20.69 -14.86
C ILE A 37 19.06 -20.40 -13.37
N SER A 38 20.18 -19.76 -13.01
CA SER A 38 20.35 -19.23 -11.65
C SER A 38 19.29 -18.16 -11.40
N SER A 39 18.42 -18.39 -10.42
CA SER A 39 17.35 -17.47 -10.05
C SER A 39 17.30 -17.29 -8.54
N THR A 40 17.26 -16.04 -8.09
CA THR A 40 16.95 -15.68 -6.71
C THR A 40 15.42 -15.73 -6.52
N PRO A 41 14.89 -16.68 -5.73
CA PRO A 41 13.45 -16.80 -5.54
C PRO A 41 12.91 -15.64 -4.70
N ILE A 42 11.80 -15.06 -5.17
CA ILE A 42 11.01 -14.12 -4.36
C ILE A 42 9.89 -14.83 -3.57
N TYR A 43 9.58 -16.08 -3.93
CA TYR A 43 8.47 -16.86 -3.36
C TYR A 43 8.95 -17.80 -2.24
N ASN A 44 8.03 -18.15 -1.34
CA ASN A 44 8.22 -19.27 -0.41
C ASN A 44 8.17 -20.60 -1.19
N PRO A 45 9.08 -21.57 -0.92
CA PRO A 45 9.03 -22.92 -1.49
C PRO A 45 7.67 -23.65 -1.44
N GLU A 46 6.80 -23.34 -0.47
CA GLU A 46 5.47 -23.94 -0.38
C GLU A 46 4.50 -23.44 -1.46
N ILE A 47 4.50 -22.14 -1.78
CA ILE A 47 3.68 -21.56 -2.86
C ILE A 47 4.07 -22.17 -4.19
N VAL A 48 5.37 -22.27 -4.37
CA VAL A 48 6.03 -22.84 -5.53
C VAL A 48 5.55 -24.28 -5.72
N ARG A 49 5.51 -25.10 -4.66
CA ARG A 49 4.97 -26.47 -4.71
C ARG A 49 3.48 -26.51 -5.07
N ASN A 50 2.65 -25.68 -4.45
CA ASN A 50 1.20 -25.65 -4.72
C ASN A 50 0.89 -25.31 -6.18
N ARG A 51 1.70 -24.45 -6.82
CA ARG A 51 1.55 -24.15 -8.24
C ARG A 51 1.87 -25.36 -9.13
N LYS A 52 2.77 -26.25 -8.72
CA LYS A 52 3.08 -27.47 -9.47
C LYS A 52 1.92 -28.46 -9.48
N GLU A 53 1.18 -28.54 -8.39
CA GLU A 53 0.04 -29.45 -8.20
C GLU A 53 -1.26 -28.95 -8.84
N LYS A 54 -1.36 -27.65 -9.14
CA LYS A 54 -2.55 -27.05 -9.73
C LYS A 54 -2.47 -26.99 -11.25
N SER A 55 -3.55 -27.43 -11.90
CA SER A 55 -3.64 -27.45 -13.36
C SER A 55 -4.61 -26.41 -13.91
N THR A 56 -4.29 -25.88 -15.09
CA THR A 56 -5.22 -25.11 -15.93
C THR A 56 -6.27 -26.05 -16.56
N PRO A 57 -7.37 -25.52 -17.13
CA PRO A 57 -8.44 -26.34 -17.72
C PRO A 57 -7.99 -27.28 -18.85
N ASP A 58 -6.88 -26.97 -19.52
CA ASP A 58 -6.23 -27.80 -20.55
C ASP A 58 -5.29 -28.88 -19.97
N GLY A 59 -5.23 -29.01 -18.63
CA GLY A 59 -4.46 -30.04 -17.92
C GLY A 59 -2.99 -29.70 -17.67
N LYS A 60 -2.48 -28.57 -18.20
CA LYS A 60 -1.10 -28.13 -17.96
C LYS A 60 -0.93 -27.62 -16.52
N SER A 61 0.26 -27.78 -15.95
CA SER A 61 0.54 -27.28 -14.60
C SER A 61 0.72 -25.77 -14.63
N LEU A 62 0.37 -25.05 -13.54
CA LEU A 62 0.76 -23.62 -13.43
C LEU A 62 2.29 -23.42 -13.47
N TRP A 63 3.06 -24.49 -13.24
CA TRP A 63 4.51 -24.54 -13.37
C TRP A 63 5.01 -24.28 -14.81
N ASP A 64 4.18 -24.58 -15.80
CA ASP A 64 4.47 -24.43 -17.22
C ASP A 64 4.19 -23.02 -17.74
N TYR A 65 3.74 -22.10 -16.88
CA TYR A 65 3.38 -20.74 -17.25
C TYR A 65 4.26 -19.70 -16.56
N ALA A 66 4.65 -18.67 -17.30
CA ALA A 66 5.15 -17.43 -16.74
C ALA A 66 3.95 -16.61 -16.22
N ASN A 67 3.96 -16.30 -14.91
CA ASN A 67 2.85 -15.62 -14.23
C ASN A 67 3.01 -14.10 -14.31
N LEU A 68 2.09 -13.42 -14.99
CA LEU A 68 2.03 -11.95 -15.01
C LEU A 68 0.82 -11.46 -14.22
N TYR A 69 0.95 -10.33 -13.53
CA TYR A 69 -0.13 -9.70 -12.77
C TYR A 69 -0.75 -8.54 -13.54
N PHE A 70 -2.07 -8.36 -13.40
CA PHE A 70 -2.75 -7.16 -13.86
C PHE A 70 -2.53 -5.96 -12.91
N GLN A 71 -2.25 -6.24 -11.64
CA GLN A 71 -1.96 -5.26 -10.60
C GLN A 71 -0.74 -5.75 -9.79
N PRO A 72 0.44 -5.09 -9.89
CA PRO A 72 1.63 -5.49 -9.14
C PRO A 72 1.56 -5.04 -7.68
N ARG A 73 0.76 -4.01 -7.37
CA ARG A 73 0.55 -3.54 -6.00
C ARG A 73 -0.55 -4.34 -5.32
N ASN A 74 -0.22 -5.56 -4.92
CA ASN A 74 -1.18 -6.58 -4.47
C ASN A 74 -0.71 -7.24 -3.14
N PRO A 75 -1.49 -8.18 -2.56
CA PRO A 75 -1.12 -8.88 -1.31
C PRO A 75 0.26 -9.55 -1.34
N MET A 76 0.67 -10.10 -2.49
CA MET A 76 1.97 -10.74 -2.62
C MET A 76 3.11 -9.70 -2.53
N MET A 77 2.99 -8.59 -3.26
CA MET A 77 3.96 -7.49 -3.14
C MET A 77 3.99 -6.92 -1.71
N TYR A 78 2.84 -6.84 -1.03
CA TYR A 78 2.80 -6.43 0.39
C TYR A 78 3.65 -7.33 1.28
N CYS A 79 3.59 -8.66 1.10
CA CYS A 79 4.44 -9.58 1.83
C CYS A 79 5.92 -9.37 1.51
N LEU A 80 6.26 -9.22 0.22
CA LEU A 80 7.65 -9.07 -0.20
C LEU A 80 8.33 -7.85 0.42
N VAL A 81 7.66 -6.68 0.42
CA VAL A 81 8.25 -5.45 0.96
C VAL A 81 8.41 -5.46 2.49
N HIS A 82 7.76 -6.40 3.19
CA HIS A 82 7.91 -6.59 4.63
C HIS A 82 8.87 -7.74 5.00
N GLN A 83 9.21 -8.62 4.06
CA GLN A 83 10.09 -9.78 4.29
C GLN A 83 11.48 -9.63 3.65
N LYS A 84 11.60 -8.76 2.65
CA LYS A 84 12.83 -8.52 1.90
C LYS A 84 13.12 -7.02 1.85
N GLU A 85 14.37 -6.69 1.58
CA GLU A 85 14.75 -5.32 1.25
C GLU A 85 14.02 -4.91 -0.03
N LYS A 86 13.18 -3.88 0.09
CA LYS A 86 12.42 -3.31 -1.04
C LYS A 86 13.34 -2.86 -2.18
N GLU A 87 14.58 -2.49 -1.86
CA GLU A 87 15.62 -2.09 -2.81
C GLU A 87 16.08 -3.23 -3.73
N ASP A 88 15.78 -4.49 -3.38
CA ASP A 88 16.14 -5.66 -4.18
C ASP A 88 14.96 -6.18 -5.03
N LEU A 89 13.79 -5.53 -4.96
CA LEU A 89 12.62 -5.87 -5.75
C LEU A 89 12.52 -5.01 -7.01
N VAL A 90 12.11 -5.64 -8.11
CA VAL A 90 11.86 -4.96 -9.39
C VAL A 90 10.53 -5.44 -9.96
N VAL A 91 9.74 -4.50 -10.46
CA VAL A 91 8.51 -4.79 -11.21
C VAL A 91 8.79 -4.54 -12.69
N ILE A 92 8.64 -5.57 -13.52
CA ILE A 92 8.85 -5.50 -14.96
C ILE A 92 7.51 -5.23 -15.63
N GLY A 93 7.42 -4.16 -16.42
CA GLY A 93 6.29 -3.86 -17.29
C GLY A 93 6.39 -4.65 -18.60
N VAL A 94 5.31 -5.34 -18.93
CA VAL A 94 5.17 -6.22 -20.11
C VAL A 94 4.06 -5.67 -21.03
N LEU A 95 4.38 -5.56 -22.31
CA LEU A 95 3.47 -5.06 -23.35
C LEU A 95 2.26 -5.98 -23.48
N LYS A 96 1.08 -5.38 -23.63
CA LYS A 96 -0.20 -6.07 -23.85
C LYS A 96 -0.22 -7.02 -25.05
N GLY A 97 0.71 -6.86 -26.00
CA GLY A 97 0.87 -7.76 -27.14
C GLY A 97 1.08 -9.21 -26.72
N VAL A 98 1.62 -9.48 -25.52
CA VAL A 98 1.78 -10.83 -24.98
C VAL A 98 0.44 -11.57 -24.82
N LEU A 99 -0.68 -10.85 -24.67
CA LEU A 99 -2.02 -11.45 -24.63
C LEU A 99 -2.44 -12.12 -25.94
N GLN A 100 -1.74 -11.84 -27.05
CA GLN A 100 -1.98 -12.44 -28.36
C GLN A 100 -1.15 -13.71 -28.59
N GLU A 101 -0.28 -14.09 -27.64
CA GLU A 101 0.42 -15.37 -27.71
C GLU A 101 -0.58 -16.53 -27.61
N GLN A 102 -0.20 -17.66 -28.21
CA GLN A 102 -1.03 -18.86 -28.21
C GLN A 102 -1.18 -19.42 -26.79
N ASP A 103 -2.37 -19.96 -26.49
CA ASP A 103 -2.73 -20.63 -25.23
C ASP A 103 -2.55 -19.77 -23.97
N VAL A 104 -2.61 -18.44 -24.09
CA VAL A 104 -2.66 -17.55 -22.93
C VAL A 104 -3.95 -17.77 -22.15
N VAL A 105 -3.81 -17.92 -20.83
CA VAL A 105 -4.93 -18.09 -19.90
C VAL A 105 -5.02 -16.89 -18.97
N ILE A 106 -6.22 -16.37 -18.75
CA ILE A 106 -6.49 -15.30 -17.80
C ILE A 106 -7.25 -15.85 -16.60
N THR A 107 -6.89 -15.41 -15.39
CA THR A 107 -7.60 -15.76 -14.16
C THR A 107 -8.30 -14.56 -13.54
N ASP A 108 -9.43 -14.79 -12.87
CA ASP A 108 -10.17 -13.74 -12.13
C ASP A 108 -9.62 -13.45 -10.73
N GLY A 109 -8.43 -13.97 -10.41
CA GLY A 109 -7.76 -13.84 -9.13
C GLY A 109 -6.49 -14.69 -9.06
N ASN A 110 -5.91 -14.86 -7.87
CA ASN A 110 -4.71 -15.68 -7.68
C ASN A 110 -4.95 -17.10 -8.20
N ALA A 111 -4.21 -17.53 -9.23
CA ALA A 111 -4.39 -18.83 -9.88
C ALA A 111 -4.20 -20.02 -8.93
N ALA A 112 -3.38 -19.86 -7.89
CA ALA A 112 -3.17 -20.90 -6.88
C ALA A 112 -4.40 -21.11 -5.97
N ASN A 113 -5.30 -20.14 -5.85
CA ASN A 113 -6.46 -20.18 -4.96
C ASN A 113 -7.65 -20.93 -5.58
N ASP A 114 -8.33 -21.84 -4.87
CA ASP A 114 -9.32 -22.77 -5.43
C ASP A 114 -10.59 -22.12 -6.02
N PRO A 115 -11.17 -21.09 -5.38
CA PRO A 115 -12.23 -20.30 -5.98
C PRO A 115 -11.90 -19.59 -7.31
N THR A 116 -10.62 -19.54 -7.72
CA THR A 116 -10.21 -18.84 -8.94
C THR A 116 -10.62 -19.61 -10.19
N ARG A 117 -11.18 -18.86 -11.14
CA ARG A 117 -11.61 -19.37 -12.45
C ARG A 117 -10.62 -18.97 -13.52
N PHE A 118 -10.53 -19.82 -14.54
CA PHE A 118 -9.63 -19.69 -15.67
C PHE A 118 -10.45 -19.45 -16.93
N TYR A 119 -9.98 -18.55 -17.79
CA TYR A 119 -10.72 -18.07 -18.96
C TYR A 119 -9.80 -18.00 -20.17
N SER A 120 -10.40 -18.12 -21.35
CA SER A 120 -9.75 -17.66 -22.57
C SER A 120 -9.48 -16.16 -22.49
N GLN A 121 -8.56 -15.66 -23.32
CA GLN A 121 -8.22 -14.25 -23.35
C GLN A 121 -9.43 -13.30 -23.46
N PRO A 122 -10.37 -13.46 -24.42
CA PRO A 122 -11.44 -12.49 -24.59
C PRO A 122 -12.44 -12.52 -23.42
N GLU A 123 -12.75 -13.70 -22.91
CA GLU A 123 -13.65 -13.88 -21.77
C GLU A 123 -13.03 -13.33 -20.48
N GLY A 124 -11.76 -13.64 -20.25
CA GLY A 124 -11.03 -13.18 -19.07
C GLY A 124 -10.93 -11.66 -19.03
N LEU A 125 -10.65 -10.99 -20.16
CA LEU A 125 -10.63 -9.53 -20.21
C LEU A 125 -12.01 -8.91 -19.91
N ALA A 126 -13.11 -9.54 -20.34
CA ALA A 126 -14.46 -9.09 -20.00
C ALA A 126 -14.72 -9.20 -18.49
N VAL A 127 -14.34 -10.32 -17.87
CA VAL A 127 -14.44 -10.51 -16.41
C VAL A 127 -13.61 -9.49 -15.65
N LEU A 128 -12.38 -9.22 -16.08
CA LEU A 128 -11.52 -8.23 -15.43
C LEU A 128 -12.06 -6.80 -15.61
N TYR A 129 -12.71 -6.51 -16.74
CA TYR A 129 -13.40 -5.23 -16.92
C TYR A 129 -14.54 -5.07 -15.91
N GLU A 130 -15.33 -6.12 -15.65
CA GLU A 130 -16.35 -6.09 -14.59
C GLU A 130 -15.73 -5.89 -13.20
N GLN A 131 -14.58 -6.52 -12.94
CA GLN A 131 -13.85 -6.44 -11.67
C GLN A 131 -12.89 -5.24 -11.55
N ARG A 132 -12.89 -4.31 -12.53
CA ARG A 132 -11.92 -3.21 -12.62
C ARG A 132 -11.80 -2.38 -11.35
N THR A 133 -12.90 -2.18 -10.62
CA THR A 133 -12.92 -1.42 -9.37
C THR A 133 -12.10 -2.09 -8.26
N VAL A 134 -12.04 -3.42 -8.26
CA VAL A 134 -11.23 -4.21 -7.33
C VAL A 134 -9.77 -4.25 -7.77
N ILE A 135 -9.52 -4.51 -9.07
CA ILE A 135 -8.16 -4.62 -9.61
C ILE A 135 -7.40 -3.29 -9.49
N GLN A 136 -8.10 -2.16 -9.66
CA GLN A 136 -7.54 -0.82 -9.54
C GLN A 136 -7.59 -0.25 -8.12
N SER A 137 -8.10 -1.02 -7.16
CA SER A 137 -8.16 -0.59 -5.77
C SER A 137 -6.76 -0.62 -5.14
N ASP A 138 -6.47 0.35 -4.27
CA ASP A 138 -5.27 0.31 -3.40
C ASP A 138 -5.48 -0.57 -2.17
N TRP A 139 -6.68 -1.16 -2.02
CA TRP A 139 -7.11 -1.90 -0.85
C TRP A 139 -7.91 -3.16 -1.19
N TRP A 140 -7.84 -4.16 -0.31
CA TRP A 140 -8.56 -5.42 -0.42
C TRP A 140 -8.95 -5.98 0.95
N LYS A 141 -9.84 -6.97 0.94
CA LYS A 141 -10.32 -7.74 2.09
C LYS A 141 -10.49 -9.19 1.72
N GLU A 142 -10.32 -10.06 2.71
CA GLU A 142 -10.64 -11.48 2.57
C GLU A 142 -12.16 -11.68 2.43
N GLY A 143 -12.95 -11.06 3.32
CA GLY A 143 -14.39 -11.33 3.45
C GLY A 143 -15.26 -11.00 2.23
N ASP A 144 -14.79 -10.16 1.31
CA ASP A 144 -15.50 -9.86 0.04
C ASP A 144 -14.82 -10.49 -1.20
N GLY A 145 -13.75 -11.26 -0.98
CA GLY A 145 -12.94 -11.90 -2.01
C GLY A 145 -12.07 -10.95 -2.84
N SER A 146 -12.02 -9.65 -2.52
CA SER A 146 -11.18 -8.70 -3.26
C SER A 146 -9.69 -9.00 -3.14
N LYS A 147 -9.23 -9.60 -2.03
CA LYS A 147 -7.84 -10.05 -1.85
C LYS A 147 -7.40 -11.06 -2.89
N ARG A 148 -8.27 -12.03 -3.20
CA ARG A 148 -8.04 -12.99 -4.28
C ARG A 148 -8.07 -12.31 -5.65
N LYS A 149 -9.10 -11.51 -5.91
CA LYS A 149 -9.38 -10.91 -7.23
C LYS A 149 -8.33 -9.89 -7.67
N ILE A 150 -7.79 -9.09 -6.76
CA ILE A 150 -6.73 -8.11 -7.10
C ILE A 150 -5.44 -8.80 -7.55
N MET A 151 -5.25 -10.08 -7.20
CA MET A 151 -4.16 -10.93 -7.66
C MET A 151 -4.48 -11.68 -8.96
N ALA A 152 -5.40 -11.18 -9.80
CA ALA A 152 -5.65 -11.73 -11.12
C ALA A 152 -4.34 -11.86 -11.94
N GLU A 153 -4.23 -12.96 -12.67
CA GLU A 153 -3.01 -13.36 -13.38
C GLU A 153 -3.29 -13.54 -14.89
N CYS A 154 -2.29 -13.22 -15.70
CA CYS A 154 -2.16 -13.64 -17.09
C CYS A 154 -1.06 -14.69 -17.13
N LEU A 155 -1.42 -15.91 -17.49
CA LEU A 155 -0.55 -17.07 -17.55
C LEU A 155 -0.08 -17.25 -18.99
N VAL A 156 1.22 -17.02 -19.23
CA VAL A 156 1.83 -17.13 -20.56
C VAL A 156 2.59 -18.47 -20.65
N PRO A 157 2.22 -19.38 -21.57
CA PRO A 157 2.87 -20.68 -21.67
C PRO A 157 4.38 -20.58 -21.92
N GLY A 158 5.15 -21.32 -21.14
CA GLY A 158 6.58 -21.50 -21.28
C GLY A 158 7.42 -20.27 -20.92
N GLN A 159 7.25 -19.14 -21.61
CA GLN A 159 8.07 -17.94 -21.41
C GLN A 159 7.46 -16.70 -22.07
N VAL A 160 7.55 -15.56 -21.38
CA VAL A 160 7.35 -14.24 -22.01
C VAL A 160 8.62 -13.85 -22.76
N LYS A 161 8.48 -13.59 -24.06
CA LYS A 161 9.60 -13.17 -24.91
C LYS A 161 10.10 -11.79 -24.47
N ARG A 162 11.42 -11.57 -24.54
CA ARG A 162 12.08 -10.34 -24.08
C ARG A 162 11.60 -9.08 -24.82
N GLU A 163 11.11 -9.22 -26.04
CA GLU A 163 10.59 -8.14 -26.88
C GLU A 163 9.32 -7.50 -26.27
N TYR A 164 8.65 -8.20 -25.35
CA TYR A 164 7.52 -7.64 -24.62
C TYR A 164 7.94 -6.82 -23.39
N ILE A 165 9.19 -6.87 -22.95
CA ILE A 165 9.66 -6.09 -21.79
C ILE A 165 9.84 -4.63 -22.22
N HIS A 166 9.07 -3.72 -21.62
CA HIS A 166 9.10 -2.31 -22.01
C HIS A 166 9.52 -1.33 -20.90
N SER A 167 9.52 -1.74 -19.63
CA SER A 167 9.89 -0.87 -18.52
C SER A 167 10.26 -1.65 -17.27
N LEU A 168 11.08 -1.05 -16.41
CA LEU A 168 11.42 -1.55 -15.09
C LEU A 168 11.00 -0.50 -14.06
N PHE A 169 10.25 -0.91 -13.05
CA PHE A 169 9.81 -0.06 -11.96
C PHE A 169 10.49 -0.49 -10.66
N VAL A 170 10.91 0.50 -9.87
CA VAL A 170 11.73 0.31 -8.66
C VAL A 170 11.22 1.19 -7.52
N ALA A 171 11.59 0.84 -6.29
CA ALA A 171 11.07 1.52 -5.10
C ALA A 171 11.57 2.97 -4.94
N ASN A 172 12.79 3.28 -5.38
CA ASN A 172 13.42 4.60 -5.19
C ASN A 172 14.56 4.85 -6.20
N ASP A 173 15.12 6.07 -6.17
CA ASP A 173 16.22 6.50 -7.03
C ASP A 173 17.50 5.68 -6.83
N THR A 174 17.81 5.26 -5.60
CA THR A 174 18.99 4.44 -5.32
C THR A 174 18.92 3.10 -6.06
N THR A 175 17.78 2.41 -6.00
CA THR A 175 17.57 1.17 -6.76
C THR A 175 17.54 1.43 -8.25
N ARG A 176 16.99 2.56 -8.71
CA ARG A 176 17.02 2.92 -10.13
C ARG A 176 18.43 2.96 -10.66
N ASP A 177 19.36 3.56 -9.94
CA ASP A 177 20.74 3.71 -10.40
C ASP A 177 21.48 2.36 -10.39
N ARG A 178 21.23 1.48 -9.40
CA ARG A 178 21.68 0.08 -9.42
C ARG A 178 21.15 -0.67 -10.66
N VAL A 179 19.85 -0.59 -10.91
CA VAL A 179 19.19 -1.29 -12.03
C VAL A 179 19.66 -0.76 -13.38
N ARG A 180 19.89 0.55 -13.52
CA ARG A 180 20.47 1.14 -14.75
C ARG A 180 21.84 0.54 -15.10
N GLY A 181 22.66 0.28 -14.09
CA GLY A 181 23.93 -0.43 -14.28
C GLY A 181 23.76 -1.83 -14.89
N ILE A 182 22.70 -2.56 -14.51
CA ILE A 182 22.37 -3.89 -15.03
C ILE A 182 21.77 -3.82 -16.44
N VAL A 183 20.87 -2.86 -16.69
CA VAL A 183 20.24 -2.64 -17.99
C VAL A 183 21.29 -2.30 -19.06
N GLY A 184 22.34 -1.56 -18.68
CA GLY A 184 23.43 -1.16 -19.57
C GLY A 184 22.91 -0.28 -20.71
N ASN A 185 23.30 -0.60 -21.94
CA ASN A 185 22.94 0.18 -23.14
C ASN A 185 21.55 -0.14 -23.71
N ARG A 186 20.76 -1.02 -23.07
CA ARG A 186 19.42 -1.37 -23.54
C ARG A 186 18.48 -0.17 -23.35
N GLN A 187 17.62 0.08 -24.33
CA GLN A 187 16.64 1.18 -24.29
C GLN A 187 15.40 0.80 -23.45
N ILE A 188 15.61 0.40 -22.19
CA ILE A 188 14.53 0.06 -21.26
C ILE A 188 14.50 1.12 -20.15
N PRO A 189 13.42 1.90 -20.01
CA PRO A 189 13.31 2.90 -18.97
C PRO A 189 13.26 2.24 -17.58
N VAL A 190 14.03 2.80 -16.65
CA VAL A 190 14.01 2.44 -15.22
C VAL A 190 13.36 3.60 -14.46
N ILE A 191 12.21 3.36 -13.86
CA ILE A 191 11.28 4.38 -13.34
C ILE A 191 11.08 4.16 -11.83
N PRO A 192 11.45 5.11 -10.96
CA PRO A 192 11.05 5.09 -9.56
C PRO A 192 9.52 5.23 -9.45
N GLU A 193 8.88 4.28 -8.78
CA GLU A 193 7.43 4.26 -8.57
C GLU A 193 7.13 3.72 -7.17
N PRO A 194 7.45 4.49 -6.10
CA PRO A 194 7.39 4.03 -4.71
C PRO A 194 6.01 3.50 -4.32
N HIS A 195 4.93 4.09 -4.87
CA HIS A 195 3.57 3.66 -4.61
C HIS A 195 3.32 2.16 -4.86
N ARG A 196 3.93 1.57 -5.90
CA ARG A 196 3.80 0.14 -6.21
C ARG A 196 4.44 -0.76 -5.16
N PHE A 197 5.39 -0.23 -4.39
CA PHE A 197 6.13 -0.92 -3.34
C PHE A 197 5.63 -0.52 -1.94
N PHE A 198 4.40 0.01 -1.84
CA PHE A 198 3.80 0.47 -0.58
C PHE A 198 4.65 1.54 0.13
N GLN A 199 5.48 2.28 -0.62
CA GLN A 199 6.29 3.37 -0.11
C GLN A 199 5.60 4.71 -0.34
N PRO A 200 5.84 5.70 0.53
CA PRO A 200 5.41 7.07 0.28
C PRO A 200 6.15 7.68 -0.92
N GLU A 201 5.52 8.65 -1.57
CA GLU A 201 6.10 9.43 -2.67
C GLU A 201 7.26 10.32 -2.18
N SER A 202 7.11 10.87 -0.98
CA SER A 202 8.19 11.62 -0.33
C SER A 202 8.14 11.51 1.19
N LYS A 203 9.31 11.65 1.80
CA LYS A 203 9.50 11.70 3.25
C LYS A 203 10.51 12.80 3.58
N ALA A 204 10.16 13.69 4.48
CA ALA A 204 11.06 14.71 5.02
C ALA A 204 11.11 14.61 6.54
N GLN A 205 12.30 14.67 7.12
CA GLN A 205 12.48 14.68 8.57
C GLN A 205 12.36 16.13 9.08
N ILE A 206 11.69 16.33 10.22
CA ILE A 206 11.53 17.62 10.90
C ILE A 206 11.99 17.43 12.36
N GLY A 207 13.15 17.99 12.70
CA GLY A 207 13.79 17.72 13.99
C GLY A 207 14.06 16.22 14.21
N ASP A 208 14.07 15.76 15.45
CA ASP A 208 14.57 14.40 15.76
C ASP A 208 13.50 13.29 15.67
N ASN A 209 12.22 13.63 15.76
CA ASN A 209 11.15 12.65 15.94
C ASN A 209 9.96 12.75 14.99
N ILE A 210 9.88 13.80 14.15
CA ILE A 210 8.78 14.00 13.20
C ILE A 210 9.22 13.68 11.77
N SER A 211 8.39 12.94 11.04
CA SER A 211 8.51 12.78 9.59
C SER A 211 7.26 13.32 8.88
N LEU A 212 7.41 14.25 7.94
CA LEU A 212 6.37 14.59 6.97
C LEU A 212 6.35 13.56 5.87
N ILE A 213 5.17 13.07 5.51
CA ILE A 213 4.99 11.99 4.54
C ILE A 213 3.95 12.39 3.50
N ASP A 214 4.33 12.37 2.23
CA ASP A 214 3.38 12.34 1.12
C ASP A 214 3.13 10.87 0.75
N GLY A 215 1.98 10.32 1.12
CA GLY A 215 1.74 8.89 0.98
C GLY A 215 0.41 8.44 1.55
N ASP A 216 0.31 7.15 1.84
CA ASP A 216 -0.89 6.53 2.38
C ASP A 216 -0.72 6.12 3.85
N MET A 217 -1.37 6.88 4.74
CA MET A 217 -1.30 6.68 6.18
C MET A 217 -1.73 5.27 6.63
N PHE A 218 -2.63 4.63 5.89
CA PHE A 218 -3.10 3.29 6.25
C PHE A 218 -2.05 2.18 6.05
N PHE A 219 -0.97 2.48 5.31
CA PHE A 219 0.19 1.60 5.17
C PHE A 219 1.37 2.03 6.05
N SER A 220 1.13 2.95 6.99
CA SER A 220 2.16 3.37 7.95
C SER A 220 2.60 2.20 8.83
N THR A 221 3.91 2.09 9.07
CA THR A 221 4.48 1.10 10.01
C THR A 221 4.32 1.51 11.47
N MET A 222 3.91 2.75 11.77
CA MET A 222 3.66 3.24 13.13
C MET A 222 2.59 2.40 13.86
N GLN A 223 2.72 2.28 15.18
CA GLN A 223 1.83 1.49 16.04
C GLN A 223 0.40 2.05 16.02
N THR A 224 0.25 3.37 16.17
CA THR A 224 -1.06 4.02 16.32
C THR A 224 -1.40 4.87 15.10
N LEU A 225 -2.52 4.58 14.44
CA LEU A 225 -3.08 5.37 13.34
C LEU A 225 -4.13 6.35 13.87
N THR A 226 -4.02 7.62 13.51
CA THR A 226 -4.98 8.65 13.95
C THR A 226 -6.08 8.82 12.92
N ILE A 227 -7.33 8.57 13.30
CA ILE A 227 -8.48 8.78 12.41
C ILE A 227 -9.17 10.08 12.79
N SER A 228 -9.15 11.05 11.88
CA SER A 228 -9.92 12.29 12.03
C SER A 228 -11.42 12.00 11.92
N VAL A 229 -12.15 12.21 13.01
CA VAL A 229 -13.59 11.92 13.12
C VAL A 229 -14.39 13.15 13.54
N ASN A 230 -15.72 13.01 13.57
CA ASN A 230 -16.61 13.97 14.23
C ASN A 230 -17.20 13.40 15.53
N LEU A 231 -17.96 14.20 16.28
CA LEU A 231 -18.61 13.76 17.53
C LEU A 231 -20.02 13.18 17.34
N ARG A 232 -20.49 12.98 16.11
CA ARG A 232 -21.84 12.46 15.80
C ARG A 232 -21.89 10.97 15.43
N GLY A 233 -20.76 10.26 15.52
CA GLY A 233 -20.72 8.83 15.21
C GLY A 233 -20.91 8.51 13.72
N VAL A 234 -20.53 9.42 12.82
CA VAL A 234 -20.69 9.24 11.36
C VAL A 234 -19.34 9.27 10.64
N MET A 235 -18.98 8.20 9.94
CA MET A 235 -17.81 8.15 9.05
C MET A 235 -18.28 8.07 7.58
N GLY A 236 -18.53 9.23 6.96
CA GLY A 236 -19.23 9.30 5.67
C GLY A 236 -18.40 9.76 4.47
N LYS A 237 -17.27 10.45 4.68
CA LYS A 237 -16.38 10.91 3.59
C LYS A 237 -14.90 10.90 4.02
N GLY A 238 -14.01 11.00 3.04
CA GLY A 238 -12.56 11.15 3.25
C GLY A 238 -11.93 10.01 4.04
N LEU A 239 -10.91 10.35 4.84
CA LEU A 239 -10.14 9.42 5.68
C LEU A 239 -11.04 8.57 6.58
N ALA A 240 -12.03 9.19 7.24
CA ALA A 240 -12.96 8.49 8.13
C ALA A 240 -13.79 7.43 7.38
N SER A 241 -14.32 7.77 6.20
CA SER A 241 -15.08 6.80 5.39
C SER A 241 -14.21 5.62 4.99
N ARG A 242 -12.96 5.89 4.57
CA ARG A 242 -12.04 4.80 4.23
C ARG A 242 -11.76 3.93 5.45
N ALA A 243 -11.48 4.51 6.61
CA ALA A 243 -11.30 3.77 7.86
C ALA A 243 -12.52 2.91 8.20
N LYS A 244 -13.75 3.40 8.02
CA LYS A 244 -14.98 2.62 8.25
C LYS A 244 -15.07 1.39 7.35
N TYR A 245 -14.79 1.55 6.05
CA TYR A 245 -14.84 0.42 5.15
C TYR A 245 -13.69 -0.53 5.45
N GLN A 246 -12.49 0.00 5.67
CA GLN A 246 -11.28 -0.76 5.87
C GLN A 246 -11.29 -1.56 7.19
N PHE A 247 -11.75 -0.92 8.27
CA PHE A 247 -11.80 -1.43 9.64
C PHE A 247 -13.22 -1.28 10.22
N PRO A 248 -14.16 -2.19 9.86
CA PRO A 248 -15.54 -2.09 10.31
C PRO A 248 -15.68 -2.13 11.84
N ASP A 249 -14.80 -2.85 12.52
CA ASP A 249 -14.72 -2.93 13.98
C ASP A 249 -14.37 -1.57 14.62
N VAL A 250 -13.41 -0.83 14.04
CA VAL A 250 -13.07 0.54 14.47
C VAL A 250 -14.29 1.46 14.37
N TYR A 251 -15.12 1.29 13.33
CA TYR A 251 -16.35 2.06 13.18
C TYR A 251 -17.38 1.74 14.27
N VAL A 252 -17.56 0.46 14.62
CA VAL A 252 -18.45 0.05 15.71
C VAL A 252 -18.02 0.68 17.03
N ILE A 253 -16.74 0.55 17.39
CA ILE A 253 -16.17 1.15 18.60
C ILE A 253 -16.36 2.67 18.60
N TYR A 254 -16.07 3.33 17.47
CA TYR A 254 -16.27 4.77 17.31
C TYR A 254 -17.72 5.21 17.58
N GLN A 255 -18.70 4.46 17.09
CA GLN A 255 -20.12 4.78 17.34
C GLN A 255 -20.46 4.67 18.84
N ASP A 256 -19.97 3.63 19.51
CA ASP A 256 -20.26 3.40 20.92
C ASP A 256 -19.61 4.45 21.82
N VAL A 257 -18.36 4.85 21.54
CA VAL A 257 -17.69 5.91 22.32
C VAL A 257 -18.31 7.28 22.09
N CYS A 258 -18.90 7.54 20.90
CA CYS A 258 -19.68 8.76 20.66
C CYS A 258 -20.97 8.76 21.48
N ARG A 259 -21.73 7.64 21.47
CA ARG A 259 -22.97 7.51 22.26
C ARG A 259 -22.71 7.64 23.76
N ALA A 260 -21.62 7.04 24.24
CA ALA A 260 -21.19 7.10 25.63
C ALA A 260 -20.44 8.39 25.99
N GLN A 261 -20.28 9.34 25.06
CA GLN A 261 -19.57 10.61 25.25
C GLN A 261 -18.14 10.47 25.82
N LYS A 262 -17.47 9.35 25.51
CA LYS A 262 -16.09 9.08 25.94
C LYS A 262 -15.04 9.84 25.12
N ILE A 263 -15.41 10.23 23.90
CA ILE A 263 -14.64 11.10 23.01
C ILE A 263 -15.20 12.53 23.08
N THR A 264 -14.33 13.53 23.16
CA THR A 264 -14.70 14.95 23.03
C THR A 264 -13.73 15.66 22.11
N ALA A 265 -14.02 16.92 21.76
CA ALA A 265 -13.12 17.73 20.93
C ALA A 265 -11.70 17.82 21.49
N ARG A 266 -11.56 17.82 22.83
CA ARG A 266 -10.27 17.94 23.54
C ARG A 266 -9.82 16.64 24.22
N LYS A 267 -10.52 15.53 23.95
CA LYS A 267 -10.19 14.22 24.51
C LYS A 267 -10.40 13.17 23.42
N PRO A 268 -9.34 12.88 22.64
CA PRO A 268 -9.30 11.73 21.75
C PRO A 268 -9.61 10.42 22.49
N TYR A 269 -10.02 9.41 21.74
CA TYR A 269 -10.22 8.06 22.27
C TYR A 269 -9.27 7.08 21.60
N LEU A 270 -8.49 6.35 22.39
CA LEU A 270 -7.58 5.32 21.90
C LEU A 270 -8.27 3.95 21.91
N TYR A 271 -8.41 3.35 20.73
CA TYR A 271 -8.84 1.97 20.58
C TYR A 271 -7.62 1.06 20.36
N LYS A 272 -7.33 0.22 21.36
CA LYS A 272 -6.30 -0.82 21.31
C LYS A 272 -6.94 -2.07 20.70
N ARG A 273 -6.92 -2.15 19.37
CA ARG A 273 -7.39 -3.33 18.62
C ARG A 273 -6.60 -4.56 19.07
N GLU A 274 -7.08 -5.78 18.86
CA GLU A 274 -6.34 -7.01 19.17
C GLU A 274 -5.86 -7.76 17.91
N THR A 275 -6.45 -7.43 16.75
CA THR A 275 -6.16 -8.06 15.45
C THR A 275 -5.02 -7.35 14.71
N SER A 276 -4.12 -8.12 14.08
CA SER A 276 -3.03 -7.59 13.26
C SER A 276 -3.53 -7.15 11.88
N LEU A 277 -3.32 -5.88 11.53
CA LEU A 277 -3.59 -5.34 10.19
C LEU A 277 -2.77 -6.05 9.11
N ASP A 278 -1.52 -6.35 9.45
CA ASP A 278 -0.57 -6.96 8.53
C ASP A 278 -1.02 -8.34 8.08
N GLN A 279 -1.66 -9.12 8.97
CA GLN A 279 -2.25 -10.42 8.62
C GLN A 279 -3.46 -10.28 7.68
N GLU A 280 -4.26 -9.22 7.82
CA GLU A 280 -5.37 -8.95 6.91
C GLU A 280 -4.88 -8.59 5.50
N LEU A 281 -3.74 -7.91 5.41
CA LEU A 281 -3.15 -7.45 4.15
C LEU A 281 -2.33 -8.52 3.44
N ALA A 282 -1.51 -9.26 4.18
CA ALA A 282 -0.57 -10.25 3.67
C ALA A 282 -1.27 -11.40 2.94
N ASP A 283 -0.73 -11.88 1.83
CA ASP A 283 -1.15 -13.15 1.23
C ASP A 283 -1.07 -14.26 2.30
N PRO A 284 -2.17 -15.02 2.56
CA PRO A 284 -2.17 -16.09 3.55
C PRO A 284 -1.09 -17.16 3.32
N SER A 285 -0.64 -17.33 2.07
CA SER A 285 0.43 -18.25 1.70
C SER A 285 1.85 -17.71 1.99
N LEU A 286 1.97 -16.42 2.35
CA LEU A 286 3.21 -15.75 2.76
C LEU A 286 3.03 -15.10 4.15
N PRO A 287 2.98 -15.88 5.25
CA PRO A 287 2.91 -15.31 6.59
C PRO A 287 4.13 -14.43 6.87
N LEU A 288 3.90 -13.28 7.48
CA LEU A 288 4.96 -12.34 7.84
C LEU A 288 5.76 -12.87 9.04
N SER A 289 7.10 -12.82 8.94
CA SER A 289 8.03 -13.29 9.98
C SER A 289 7.98 -12.43 11.25
N THR A 290 7.67 -11.14 11.09
CA THR A 290 7.41 -10.19 12.17
C THR A 290 6.16 -9.41 11.82
N PRO A 291 4.95 -9.87 12.19
CA PRO A 291 3.76 -9.05 12.03
C PRO A 291 4.00 -7.74 12.79
N ASN A 292 3.78 -6.57 12.17
CA ASN A 292 3.77 -5.35 12.97
C ASN A 292 2.78 -5.53 14.10
N ALA A 293 3.22 -5.11 15.29
CA ALA A 293 2.44 -5.08 16.50
C ALA A 293 1.06 -4.53 16.20
N VAL A 294 0.04 -5.27 16.64
CA VAL A 294 -1.33 -4.83 16.90
C VAL A 294 -1.53 -3.32 16.66
N LYS A 295 -2.18 -2.96 15.54
CA LYS A 295 -2.39 -1.56 15.16
C LYS A 295 -3.46 -0.92 16.05
N TRP A 296 -3.13 0.20 16.68
CA TRP A 296 -4.08 0.96 17.48
C TRP A 296 -4.67 2.12 16.68
N PHE A 297 -5.84 2.59 17.10
CA PHE A 297 -6.55 3.67 16.43
C PHE A 297 -6.83 4.81 17.40
N LEU A 298 -6.23 5.97 17.16
CA LEU A 298 -6.53 7.20 17.89
C LEU A 298 -7.67 7.93 17.18
N LEU A 299 -8.88 7.85 17.74
CA LEU A 299 -10.05 8.57 17.23
C LEU A 299 -9.95 10.02 17.66
N PHE A 300 -9.62 10.90 16.71
CA PHE A 300 -9.35 12.31 16.95
C PHE A 300 -10.50 13.17 16.40
N ALA A 301 -11.26 13.82 17.28
CA ALA A 301 -12.38 14.64 16.88
C ALA A 301 -11.90 15.99 16.30
N THR A 302 -11.92 16.12 14.97
CA THR A 302 -11.59 17.38 14.27
C THR A 302 -12.83 18.23 13.99
N LYS A 303 -14.03 17.67 14.19
CA LYS A 303 -15.31 18.33 13.95
C LYS A 303 -16.31 17.97 15.05
N ARG A 304 -17.16 18.91 15.42
CA ARG A 304 -18.28 18.64 16.34
C ARG A 304 -19.45 18.02 15.57
N HIS A 305 -19.86 18.63 14.47
CA HIS A 305 -20.79 18.06 13.50
C HIS A 305 -20.10 17.86 12.14
N TRP A 306 -20.42 16.79 11.42
CA TRP A 306 -19.76 16.46 10.14
C TRP A 306 -20.02 17.49 9.02
N ARG A 307 -21.09 18.28 9.14
CA ARG A 307 -21.45 19.39 8.22
C ARG A 307 -20.70 20.70 8.49
N GLU A 308 -20.03 20.81 9.64
CA GLU A 308 -19.33 22.03 10.05
C GLU A 308 -17.85 21.99 9.64
N ASN A 309 -17.20 23.14 9.65
CA ASN A 309 -15.74 23.23 9.51
C ASN A 309 -15.04 22.77 10.80
N SER A 310 -13.76 22.42 10.66
CA SER A 310 -12.88 22.15 11.79
C SER A 310 -12.47 23.46 12.49
N ARG A 311 -11.99 23.37 13.73
CA ARG A 311 -11.59 24.54 14.54
C ARG A 311 -10.20 24.30 15.11
N LEU A 312 -9.32 25.31 15.03
CA LEU A 312 -7.96 25.21 15.55
C LEU A 312 -7.94 24.87 17.05
N ASP A 313 -8.79 25.50 17.88
CA ASP A 313 -8.89 25.20 19.31
C ASP A 313 -9.27 23.74 19.63
N ASP A 314 -10.04 23.10 18.75
CA ASP A 314 -10.38 21.68 18.90
C ASP A 314 -9.16 20.80 18.53
N ILE A 315 -8.37 21.19 17.50
CA ILE A 315 -7.11 20.52 17.14
C ILE A 315 -6.07 20.68 18.26
N GLU A 316 -5.85 21.89 18.74
CA GLU A 316 -4.90 22.20 19.81
C GLU A 316 -5.22 21.41 21.09
N GLY A 317 -6.48 21.44 21.54
CA GLY A 317 -6.87 20.70 22.74
C GLY A 317 -6.75 19.18 22.59
N GLY A 318 -6.97 18.63 21.39
CA GLY A 318 -6.72 17.22 21.13
C GLY A 318 -5.24 16.86 21.11
N LEU A 319 -4.38 17.72 20.58
CA LEU A 319 -2.92 17.56 20.59
C LEU A 319 -2.33 17.69 22.00
N ASP A 320 -2.85 18.62 22.81
CA ASP A 320 -2.50 18.76 24.23
C ASP A 320 -2.78 17.48 25.01
N TRP A 321 -3.95 16.85 24.75
CA TRP A 321 -4.26 15.55 25.32
C TRP A 321 -3.25 14.48 24.90
N VAL A 322 -2.85 14.43 23.63
CA VAL A 322 -1.84 13.47 23.15
C VAL A 322 -0.52 13.67 23.90
N LYS A 323 -0.02 14.91 23.96
CA LYS A 323 1.22 15.25 24.68
C LYS A 323 1.16 14.84 26.17
N GLY A 324 0.02 15.05 26.83
CA GLY A 324 -0.15 14.72 28.25
C GLY A 324 -0.43 13.25 28.58
N ASN A 325 -0.76 12.41 27.59
CA ASN A 325 -1.25 11.05 27.83
C ASN A 325 -0.56 9.93 27.03
N PHE A 326 0.25 10.23 26.01
CA PHE A 326 0.81 9.19 25.13
C PHE A 326 1.56 8.08 25.90
N GLU A 327 2.40 8.44 26.89
CA GLU A 327 3.15 7.48 27.71
C GLU A 327 2.22 6.61 28.56
N LYS A 328 1.25 7.24 29.25
CA LYS A 328 0.29 6.56 30.13
C LYS A 328 -0.59 5.60 29.36
N GLU A 329 -0.93 5.95 28.13
CA GLU A 329 -1.73 5.12 27.23
C GLU A 329 -0.90 4.06 26.50
N GLY A 330 0.43 4.12 26.57
CA GLY A 330 1.35 3.16 25.95
C GLY A 330 1.54 3.37 24.44
N ILE A 331 1.28 4.58 23.94
CA ILE A 331 1.52 4.94 22.54
C ILE A 331 3.03 5.04 22.31
N GLN A 332 3.56 4.20 21.43
CA GLN A 332 5.00 4.13 21.12
C GLN A 332 5.37 4.86 19.82
N SER A 333 4.39 5.05 18.92
CA SER A 333 4.55 5.81 17.69
C SER A 333 3.20 6.18 17.09
N LEU A 334 3.15 7.30 16.35
CA LEU A 334 1.93 7.87 15.79
C LEU A 334 2.03 8.10 14.29
N ALA A 335 0.99 7.73 13.56
CA ALA A 335 0.71 8.25 12.23
C ALA A 335 -0.49 9.19 12.33
N MET A 336 -0.32 10.44 11.92
CA MET A 336 -1.35 11.48 12.00
C MET A 336 -1.63 12.06 10.61
N PRO A 337 -2.90 12.28 10.22
CA PRO A 337 -3.19 13.03 9.01
C PRO A 337 -3.01 14.53 9.29
N ALA A 338 -2.94 15.35 8.23
CA ALA A 338 -3.09 16.79 8.33
C ALA A 338 -4.48 17.16 8.92
N LEU A 339 -4.52 17.39 10.24
CA LEU A 339 -5.75 17.44 11.01
C LEU A 339 -6.65 18.59 10.54
N GLY A 340 -7.83 18.27 10.03
CA GLY A 340 -8.81 19.25 9.58
C GLY A 340 -8.47 19.99 8.27
N CYS A 341 -7.34 19.69 7.62
CA CYS A 341 -6.88 20.41 6.41
C CYS A 341 -7.60 20.01 5.10
N GLY A 342 -8.27 18.85 5.08
CA GLY A 342 -9.08 18.42 3.93
C GLY A 342 -10.51 18.94 4.06
N LEU A 343 -11.46 18.01 4.27
CA LEU A 343 -12.88 18.34 4.43
C LEU A 343 -13.21 19.29 5.60
N GLY A 344 -12.25 19.58 6.49
CA GLY A 344 -12.38 20.51 7.60
C GLY A 344 -12.11 21.97 7.25
N ASN A 345 -11.54 22.24 6.06
CA ASN A 345 -11.21 23.57 5.55
C ASN A 345 -10.25 24.39 6.43
N LEU A 346 -9.38 23.75 7.22
CA LEU A 346 -8.24 24.43 7.84
C LEU A 346 -7.08 24.54 6.85
N ASP A 347 -6.25 25.57 7.00
CA ASP A 347 -5.03 25.71 6.20
C ASP A 347 -3.87 24.96 6.87
N TRP A 348 -3.08 24.25 6.05
CA TRP A 348 -1.85 23.61 6.51
C TRP A 348 -0.84 24.65 7.04
N ALA A 349 -0.83 25.87 6.48
CA ALA A 349 0.04 26.94 6.94
C ALA A 349 -0.14 27.26 8.44
N ASP A 350 -1.35 27.05 8.98
CA ASP A 350 -1.65 27.22 10.41
C ASP A 350 -1.53 25.90 11.18
N VAL A 351 -2.05 24.80 10.62
CA VAL A 351 -2.11 23.49 11.30
C VAL A 351 -0.75 22.82 11.41
N GLY A 352 0.11 22.93 10.39
CA GLY A 352 1.43 22.31 10.36
C GLY A 352 2.31 22.75 11.54
N PRO A 353 2.53 24.06 11.73
CA PRO A 353 3.27 24.58 12.89
C PRO A 353 2.63 24.21 14.23
N LEU A 354 1.29 24.24 14.33
CA LEU A 354 0.57 23.84 15.53
C LEU A 354 0.83 22.37 15.89
N MET A 355 0.72 21.45 14.92
CA MET A 355 1.03 20.04 15.11
C MET A 355 2.48 19.85 15.54
N CYS A 356 3.43 20.52 14.88
CA CYS A 356 4.85 20.40 15.21
C CYS A 356 5.16 20.94 16.62
N ARG A 357 4.53 22.03 17.07
CA ARG A 357 4.70 22.56 18.43
C ARG A 357 4.36 21.54 19.52
N TYR A 358 3.32 20.74 19.33
CA TYR A 358 2.87 19.77 20.32
C TYR A 358 3.54 18.39 20.20
N LEU A 359 3.94 18.01 18.98
CA LEU A 359 4.45 16.67 18.68
C LEU A 359 5.97 16.59 18.63
N HIS A 360 6.66 17.72 18.46
CA HIS A 360 8.12 17.76 18.43
C HIS A 360 8.68 17.52 19.84
N GLY A 361 9.77 16.77 19.92
CA GLY A 361 10.41 16.43 21.19
C GLY A 361 9.61 15.43 22.03
N LEU A 362 8.49 14.91 21.52
CA LEU A 362 7.90 13.70 22.09
C LEU A 362 8.91 12.56 21.96
N GLY A 363 9.11 11.78 23.02
CA GLY A 363 10.02 10.61 23.04
C GLY A 363 9.58 9.45 22.14
N ILE A 364 8.73 9.71 21.15
CA ILE A 364 8.16 8.74 20.21
C ILE A 364 8.23 9.29 18.78
N GLN A 365 8.30 8.37 17.82
CA GLN A 365 8.28 8.71 16.40
C GLN A 365 6.87 9.11 15.95
N VAL A 366 6.77 10.21 15.21
CA VAL A 366 5.52 10.77 14.70
C VAL A 366 5.61 10.99 13.19
N ALA A 367 4.75 10.34 12.43
CA ALA A 367 4.60 10.53 11.00
C ALA A 367 3.36 11.40 10.72
N ILE A 368 3.55 12.59 10.12
CA ILE A 368 2.45 13.46 9.70
C ILE A 368 2.25 13.31 8.19
N TYR A 369 1.07 12.82 7.80
CA TYR A 369 0.69 12.61 6.41
C TYR A 369 0.04 13.86 5.83
N LEU A 370 0.63 14.37 4.76
CA LEU A 370 0.20 15.59 4.07
C LEU A 370 -1.21 15.42 3.44
N PRO A 371 -1.99 16.51 3.32
CA PRO A 371 -3.30 16.47 2.67
C PRO A 371 -3.16 16.09 1.19
N ARG A 372 -4.11 15.30 0.69
CA ARG A 372 -4.09 14.82 -0.71
C ARG A 372 -4.88 15.73 -1.65
N GLU A 373 -5.76 16.55 -1.10
CA GLU A 373 -6.71 17.37 -1.85
C GLU A 373 -6.04 18.60 -2.48
N HIS A 374 -4.98 19.12 -1.86
CA HIS A 374 -4.31 20.35 -2.27
C HIS A 374 -2.80 20.23 -2.16
N LYS A 375 -2.10 20.76 -3.16
CA LYS A 375 -0.63 20.87 -3.12
C LYS A 375 -0.26 21.99 -2.16
N ILE A 376 0.55 21.67 -1.16
CA ILE A 376 1.10 22.63 -0.22
C ILE A 376 2.30 23.33 -0.88
N ASP A 377 2.41 24.64 -0.68
CA ASP A 377 3.61 25.37 -1.09
C ASP A 377 4.85 24.83 -0.33
N PRO A 378 5.94 24.46 -1.03
CA PRO A 378 7.14 23.92 -0.40
C PRO A 378 7.68 24.75 0.78
N GLN A 379 7.47 26.08 0.80
CA GLN A 379 7.91 26.92 1.91
C GLN A 379 7.27 26.51 3.26
N TYR A 380 6.02 26.05 3.24
CA TYR A 380 5.26 25.62 4.42
C TYR A 380 5.57 24.18 4.86
N LEU A 381 6.48 23.49 4.15
CA LEU A 381 6.97 22.16 4.51
C LEU A 381 8.36 22.20 5.12
N THR A 382 8.99 23.39 5.17
CA THR A 382 10.34 23.55 5.70
C THR A 382 10.36 23.41 7.23
N GLU A 383 11.44 22.82 7.75
CA GLU A 383 11.67 22.72 9.19
C GLU A 383 11.66 24.10 9.86
N SER A 384 12.30 25.09 9.23
CA SER A 384 12.32 26.47 9.72
C SER A 384 10.92 27.05 9.89
N TYR A 385 9.98 26.77 8.97
CA TYR A 385 8.61 27.27 9.08
C TYR A 385 7.84 26.52 10.17
N LEU A 386 7.93 25.19 10.17
CA LEU A 386 7.16 24.31 11.04
C LEU A 386 7.60 24.41 12.51
N LEU A 387 8.86 24.73 12.77
CA LEU A 387 9.41 24.89 14.12
C LEU A 387 9.61 26.37 14.53
N ALA A 388 9.21 27.34 13.71
CA ALA A 388 9.42 28.77 13.97
C ALA A 388 8.84 29.29 15.30
N HIS A 389 7.84 28.61 15.87
CA HIS A 389 7.05 29.09 17.02
C HIS A 389 7.14 28.14 18.22
N GLN A 390 8.32 27.60 18.51
CA GLN A 390 8.55 26.68 19.63
C GLN A 390 8.93 27.36 20.96
N GLU A 391 9.14 28.67 20.98
CA GLU A 391 9.41 29.41 22.22
C GLU A 391 8.11 29.98 22.80
N ILE A 392 7.57 29.33 23.85
CA ILE A 392 6.98 29.98 25.05
C ILE A 392 7.31 29.13 26.27
#